data_AF-F4QGR5-F1
#
_entry.id   AF-F4QGR5-F1
#
_cell.length_a   1.000
_cell.length_b   1.000
_cell.length_c   1.000
_cell.angle_alpha   90.00
_cell.angle_beta   90.00
_cell.angle_gamma   90.00
#
_symmetry.space_group_name_H-M   'P 1'
#
loop_
_entity.id
_entity.type
_entity.pdbx_description
1 polymer ?
#
loop_
_entity_poly.entity_id
_entity_poly.type
_entity_poly.pdbx_seq_one_letter_code
_entity_poly.pdbx_strand_id
1 'polypeptide(L)'
;MAETETIAETYRVEIANLSEDGRDDVLEAIEANPAMTAEDAEVLLDRTEAADAARENFDDLQKEQDQLMKDGEWETARDRAQEAEYEMREVEDLGGDADTEILEAETDVAEIDEAMDEQEMGEQAAADAADYADRGMEGAAEVYGQTASEHAGNAVDNAASAAPNEYNADHDVDGDGVTD
;
A
#
# COMPACT_ATOMS: atom_id res chain seq x y z
N MET A 1 -10.19 37.24 11.16
CA MET A 1 -10.25 36.41 12.37
C MET A 1 -9.32 35.27 12.06
N ALA A 2 -8.12 35.28 12.64
CA ALA A 2 -7.19 34.17 12.47
C ALA A 2 -7.76 33.02 13.29
N GLU A 3 -8.04 31.92 12.62
CA GLU A 3 -8.50 30.68 13.25
C GLU A 3 -7.43 30.27 14.25
N THR A 4 -7.82 30.14 15.52
CA THR A 4 -7.02 29.45 16.52
C THR A 4 -7.05 27.98 16.14
N GLU A 5 -6.20 27.61 15.20
CA GLU A 5 -5.66 26.26 15.09
C GLU A 5 -5.15 25.93 16.50
N THR A 6 -5.85 25.02 17.16
CA THR A 6 -5.50 24.69 18.54
C THR A 6 -4.14 24.03 18.49
N ILE A 7 -3.29 24.35 19.47
CA ILE A 7 -1.95 23.74 19.64
C ILE A 7 -2.06 22.19 19.52
N ALA A 8 -3.16 21.60 19.97
CA ALA A 8 -3.44 20.18 19.83
C ALA A 8 -3.52 19.66 18.37
N GLU A 9 -3.89 20.48 17.40
CA GLU A 9 -4.01 20.10 15.99
C GLU A 9 -2.64 20.12 15.29
N THR A 10 -1.84 21.17 15.54
CA THR A 10 -0.46 21.28 15.02
C THR A 10 0.47 20.19 15.58
N TYR A 11 0.38 19.89 16.88
CA TYR A 11 1.21 18.85 17.49
C TYR A 11 0.77 17.42 17.10
N ARG A 12 -0.50 17.17 16.73
CA ARG A 12 -0.91 15.82 16.26
C ARG A 12 -0.19 15.41 14.97
N VAL A 13 -0.02 16.37 14.06
CA VAL A 13 0.59 16.13 12.75
C VAL A 13 2.09 15.94 12.83
N GLU A 14 2.78 16.68 13.71
CA GLU A 14 4.23 16.56 13.85
C GLU A 14 4.65 15.29 14.59
N ILE A 15 3.86 14.77 15.54
CA ILE A 15 4.29 13.63 16.39
C ILE A 15 4.03 12.29 15.70
N ALA A 16 2.95 12.14 14.95
CA ALA A 16 2.62 10.90 14.24
C ALA A 16 3.60 10.57 13.10
N ASN A 17 4.58 11.43 12.81
CA ASN A 17 5.61 11.24 11.78
C ASN A 17 7.02 11.08 12.38
N LEU A 18 7.15 10.83 13.69
CA LEU A 18 8.45 10.83 14.38
C LEU A 18 9.02 9.42 14.57
N SER A 19 10.34 9.34 14.42
CA SER A 19 11.13 8.19 14.88
C SER A 19 11.12 8.07 16.41
N GLU A 20 11.61 6.96 16.94
CA GLU A 20 11.73 6.70 18.40
C GLU A 20 12.46 7.87 19.13
N ASP A 21 13.50 8.44 18.52
CA ASP A 21 14.22 9.62 19.02
C ASP A 21 13.36 10.90 18.97
N GLY A 22 12.53 11.07 17.93
CA GLY A 22 11.59 12.18 17.84
C GLY A 22 10.48 12.09 18.89
N ARG A 23 10.11 10.87 19.30
CA ARG A 23 9.18 10.63 20.40
C ARG A 23 9.70 11.16 21.73
N ASP A 24 10.98 10.94 22.02
CA ASP A 24 11.67 11.46 23.21
C ASP A 24 11.79 13.00 23.17
N ASP A 25 12.09 13.59 22.02
CA ASP A 25 12.11 15.05 21.84
C ASP A 25 10.73 15.68 22.06
N VAL A 26 9.66 14.99 21.65
CA VAL A 26 8.28 15.40 21.92
C VAL A 26 7.92 15.27 23.39
N LEU A 27 8.31 14.19 24.04
CA LEU A 27 8.15 14.04 25.49
C LEU A 27 8.83 15.19 26.25
N GLU A 28 10.03 15.58 25.84
CA GLU A 28 10.75 16.72 26.43
C GLU A 28 10.05 18.06 26.13
N ALA A 29 9.55 18.26 24.91
CA ALA A 29 8.77 19.44 24.53
C ALA A 29 7.41 19.51 25.25
N ILE A 30 6.79 18.36 25.52
CA ILE A 30 5.55 18.21 26.27
C ILE A 30 5.77 18.59 27.74
N GLU A 31 6.83 18.04 28.38
CA GLU A 31 7.21 18.39 29.76
C GLU A 31 7.55 19.88 29.91
N ALA A 32 8.09 20.50 28.86
CA ALA A 32 8.40 21.92 28.82
C ALA A 32 7.18 22.84 28.59
N ASN A 33 5.99 22.31 28.25
CA ASN A 33 4.80 23.09 27.91
C ASN A 33 3.76 23.12 29.06
N PRO A 34 3.67 24.22 29.85
CA PRO A 34 2.82 24.28 31.04
C PRO A 34 1.30 24.35 30.74
N ALA A 35 0.89 24.38 29.46
CA ALA A 35 -0.52 24.44 29.05
C ALA A 35 -1.11 23.06 28.69
N MET A 36 -0.27 22.03 28.51
CA MET A 36 -0.68 20.68 28.15
C MET A 36 -0.84 19.83 29.41
N THR A 37 -1.92 19.07 29.50
CA THR A 37 -2.14 18.19 30.65
C THR A 37 -1.40 16.87 30.45
N ALA A 38 -1.07 16.19 31.54
CA ALA A 38 -0.46 14.86 31.47
C ALA A 38 -1.37 13.84 30.73
N GLU A 39 -2.70 14.03 30.80
CA GLU A 39 -3.68 13.21 30.09
C GLU A 39 -3.66 13.48 28.57
N ASP A 40 -3.51 14.74 28.16
CA ASP A 40 -3.37 15.08 26.74
C ASP A 40 -2.05 14.54 26.16
N ALA A 41 -0.98 14.54 26.96
CA ALA A 41 0.31 13.97 26.58
C ALA A 41 0.27 12.45 26.39
N GLU A 42 -0.37 11.73 27.32
CA GLU A 42 -0.55 10.28 27.25
C GLU A 42 -1.34 9.87 26.00
N VAL A 43 -2.42 10.60 25.69
CA VAL A 43 -3.20 10.37 24.46
C VAL A 43 -2.39 10.61 23.19
N LEU A 44 -1.46 11.58 23.18
CA LEU A 44 -0.61 11.82 22.02
C LEU A 44 0.39 10.67 21.83
N LEU A 45 1.00 10.18 22.90
CA LEU A 45 1.93 9.04 22.85
C LEU A 45 1.26 7.78 22.35
N ASP A 46 0.08 7.44 22.89
CA ASP A 46 -0.70 6.28 22.46
C ASP A 46 -1.03 6.33 20.97
N ARG A 47 -1.35 7.54 20.45
CA ARG A 47 -1.65 7.73 19.02
C ARG A 47 -0.42 7.58 18.15
N THR A 48 0.74 8.05 18.60
CA THR A 48 2.00 7.85 17.89
C THR A 48 2.37 6.38 17.89
N GLU A 49 2.19 5.66 19.01
CA GLU A 49 2.46 4.21 19.08
C GLU A 49 1.60 3.43 18.11
N ALA A 50 0.33 3.80 18.01
CA ALA A 50 -0.57 3.20 17.03
C ALA A 50 -0.17 3.53 15.59
N ALA A 51 0.24 4.76 15.29
CA ALA A 51 0.64 5.17 13.95
C ALA A 51 1.93 4.47 13.49
N ASP A 52 2.91 4.31 14.37
CA ASP A 52 4.14 3.59 14.07
C ASP A 52 3.86 2.10 13.81
N ALA A 53 3.00 1.48 14.63
CA ALA A 53 2.60 0.10 14.44
C ALA A 53 1.86 -0.12 13.11
N ALA A 54 1.01 0.83 12.70
CA ALA A 54 0.34 0.78 11.42
C ALA A 54 1.32 0.90 10.23
N ARG A 55 2.38 1.70 10.36
CA ARG A 55 3.47 1.75 9.37
C ARG A 55 4.26 0.45 9.27
N GLU A 56 4.61 -0.15 10.41
CA GLU A 56 5.26 -1.47 10.43
C GLU A 56 4.39 -2.54 9.76
N ASN A 57 3.07 -2.53 10.04
CA ASN A 57 2.13 -3.44 9.38
C ASN A 57 2.06 -3.22 7.87
N PHE A 58 2.02 -1.97 7.41
CA PHE A 58 2.00 -1.63 5.98
C PHE A 58 3.22 -2.22 5.24
N ASP A 59 4.42 -2.05 5.80
CA ASP A 59 5.65 -2.58 5.20
C ASP A 59 5.63 -4.11 5.09
N ASP A 60 5.11 -4.78 6.11
CA ASP A 60 4.97 -6.24 6.10
C ASP A 60 3.91 -6.70 5.09
N LEU A 61 2.78 -5.99 4.99
CA LEU A 61 1.73 -6.27 4.02
C LEU A 61 2.21 -6.11 2.58
N GLN A 62 3.00 -5.08 2.28
CA GLN A 62 3.59 -4.91 0.95
C GLN A 62 4.60 -6.00 0.61
N LYS A 63 5.44 -6.42 1.57
CA LYS A 63 6.36 -7.55 1.36
C LYS A 63 5.60 -8.85 1.09
N GLU A 64 4.52 -9.10 1.82
CA GLU A 64 3.66 -10.26 1.60
C GLU A 64 2.96 -10.21 0.24
N GLN A 65 2.41 -9.05 -0.14
CA GLN A 65 1.80 -8.81 -1.44
C GLN A 65 2.78 -9.13 -2.58
N ASP A 66 4.00 -8.59 -2.57
CA ASP A 66 5.03 -8.87 -3.59
C ASP A 66 5.32 -10.37 -3.74
N GLN A 67 5.43 -11.08 -2.61
CA GLN A 67 5.66 -12.52 -2.62
C GLN A 67 4.45 -13.28 -3.19
N LEU A 68 3.22 -12.89 -2.82
CA LEU A 68 1.99 -13.47 -3.36
C LEU A 68 1.84 -13.23 -4.87
N MET A 69 2.22 -12.05 -5.35
CA MET A 69 2.25 -11.72 -6.78
C MET A 69 3.20 -12.64 -7.55
N LYS A 70 4.39 -12.92 -6.98
CA LYS A 70 5.36 -13.86 -7.55
C LYS A 70 4.88 -15.31 -7.54
N ASP A 71 4.09 -15.68 -6.53
CA ASP A 71 3.52 -17.02 -6.38
C ASP A 71 2.23 -17.21 -7.22
N GLY A 72 1.72 -16.13 -7.84
CA GLY A 72 0.50 -16.15 -8.65
C GLY A 72 -0.80 -16.14 -7.84
N GLU A 73 -0.72 -15.80 -6.56
CA GLU A 73 -1.86 -15.71 -5.63
C GLU A 73 -2.49 -14.31 -5.67
N TRP A 74 -2.88 -13.85 -6.86
CA TRP A 74 -3.27 -12.46 -7.13
C TRP A 74 -4.48 -11.97 -6.32
N GLU A 75 -5.49 -12.82 -6.11
CA GLU A 75 -6.64 -12.48 -5.26
C GLU A 75 -6.19 -12.17 -3.81
N THR A 76 -5.27 -12.96 -3.27
CA THR A 76 -4.73 -12.73 -1.92
C THR A 76 -3.78 -11.54 -1.89
N ALA A 77 -2.98 -11.32 -2.94
CA ALA A 77 -2.13 -10.13 -3.05
C ALA A 77 -2.97 -8.84 -3.06
N ARG A 78 -4.10 -8.84 -3.77
CA ARG A 78 -5.07 -7.74 -3.75
C ARG A 78 -5.62 -7.48 -2.35
N ASP A 79 -5.99 -8.52 -1.62
CA ASP A 79 -6.48 -8.37 -0.25
C ASP A 79 -5.41 -7.75 0.66
N ARG A 80 -4.12 -8.11 0.48
CA ARG A 80 -3.01 -7.47 1.21
C ARG A 80 -2.82 -6.00 0.84
N ALA A 81 -2.97 -5.63 -0.44
CA ALA A 81 -2.94 -4.23 -0.87
C ALA A 81 -4.07 -3.40 -0.22
N GLN A 82 -5.27 -3.98 -0.07
CA GLN A 82 -6.39 -3.33 0.62
C GLN A 82 -6.16 -3.21 2.13
N GLU A 83 -5.56 -4.22 2.75
CA GLU A 83 -5.15 -4.14 4.15
C GLU A 83 -4.08 -3.04 4.33
N ALA A 84 -3.12 -2.92 3.41
CA ALA A 84 -2.10 -1.88 3.44
C ALA A 84 -2.72 -0.46 3.35
N GLU A 85 -3.68 -0.26 2.45
CA GLU A 85 -4.46 0.98 2.37
C GLU A 85 -5.15 1.30 3.70
N TYR A 86 -5.74 0.28 4.35
CA TYR A 86 -6.43 0.46 5.63
C TYR A 86 -5.50 0.92 6.75
N GLU A 87 -4.31 0.32 6.87
CA GLU A 87 -3.30 0.73 7.86
C GLU A 87 -2.87 2.19 7.63
N MET A 88 -2.72 2.62 6.38
CA MET A 88 -2.32 4.00 6.07
C MET A 88 -3.44 5.02 6.30
N ARG A 89 -4.69 4.64 6.10
CA ARG A 89 -5.83 5.44 6.56
C ARG A 89 -5.89 5.56 8.08
N GLU A 90 -5.48 4.53 8.83
CA GLU A 90 -5.37 4.62 10.29
C GLU A 90 -4.27 5.61 10.70
N VAL A 91 -3.13 5.63 10.00
CA VAL A 91 -2.09 6.66 10.20
C VAL A 91 -2.66 8.07 9.95
N GLU A 92 -3.39 8.28 8.85
CA GLU A 92 -4.05 9.57 8.54
C GLU A 92 -5.04 9.97 9.66
N ASP A 93 -5.88 9.04 10.12
CA ASP A 93 -6.87 9.27 11.18
C ASP A 93 -6.22 9.62 12.54
N LEU A 94 -5.03 9.08 12.79
CA LEU A 94 -4.20 9.40 13.97
C LEU A 94 -3.49 10.75 13.84
N GLY A 95 -3.46 11.32 12.64
CA GLY A 95 -2.93 12.63 12.29
C GLY A 95 -1.60 12.59 11.54
N GLY A 96 -1.11 11.40 11.15
CA GLY A 96 0.09 11.25 10.35
C GLY A 96 -0.11 11.62 8.88
N ASP A 97 1.00 11.82 8.17
CA ASP A 97 1.00 11.95 6.71
C ASP A 97 1.14 10.54 6.10
N ALA A 98 0.19 10.18 5.24
CA ALA A 98 0.11 8.87 4.60
C ALA A 98 -0.56 8.91 3.20
N ASP A 99 -0.79 10.10 2.64
CA ASP A 99 -1.53 10.28 1.39
C ASP A 99 -0.87 9.53 0.21
N THR A 100 0.46 9.43 0.22
CA THR A 100 1.21 8.79 -0.86
C THR A 100 1.05 7.28 -0.79
N GLU A 101 1.23 6.71 0.39
CA GLU A 101 1.16 5.28 0.67
C GLU A 101 -0.27 4.75 0.47
N ILE A 102 -1.30 5.55 0.81
CA ILE A 102 -2.71 5.25 0.47
C ILE A 102 -2.88 5.17 -1.06
N LEU A 103 -2.39 6.17 -1.80
CA LEU A 103 -2.54 6.22 -3.26
C LEU A 103 -1.81 5.05 -3.94
N GLU A 104 -0.64 4.67 -3.43
CA GLU A 104 0.12 3.52 -3.90
C GLU A 104 -0.68 2.23 -3.70
N ALA A 105 -1.18 1.98 -2.49
CA ALA A 105 -2.01 0.81 -2.20
C ALA A 105 -3.28 0.77 -3.07
N GLU A 106 -3.96 1.90 -3.26
CA GLU A 106 -5.12 2.01 -4.17
C GLU A 106 -4.74 1.69 -5.64
N THR A 107 -3.54 2.10 -6.06
CA THR A 107 -3.02 1.83 -7.40
C THR A 107 -2.73 0.35 -7.58
N ASP A 108 -2.07 -0.28 -6.61
CA ASP A 108 -1.79 -1.72 -6.63
C ASP A 108 -3.08 -2.53 -6.73
N VAL A 109 -4.11 -2.18 -5.96
CA VAL A 109 -5.43 -2.83 -6.04
C VAL A 109 -5.99 -2.76 -7.46
N ALA A 110 -5.94 -1.58 -8.09
CA ALA A 110 -6.47 -1.38 -9.43
C ALA A 110 -5.69 -2.19 -10.49
N GLU A 111 -4.37 -2.24 -10.38
CA GLU A 111 -3.51 -2.97 -11.31
C GLU A 111 -3.65 -4.49 -11.15
N ILE A 112 -3.80 -4.99 -9.91
CA ILE A 112 -4.12 -6.40 -9.66
C ILE A 112 -5.51 -6.76 -10.18
N ASP A 113 -6.51 -5.90 -9.97
CA ASP A 113 -7.85 -6.08 -10.54
C ASP A 113 -7.81 -6.17 -12.08
N GLU A 114 -7.04 -5.29 -12.73
CA GLU A 114 -6.87 -5.34 -14.18
C GLU A 114 -6.12 -6.60 -14.65
N ALA A 115 -5.11 -7.05 -13.90
CA ALA A 115 -4.40 -8.29 -14.19
C ALA A 115 -5.34 -9.51 -14.16
N MET A 116 -6.21 -9.59 -13.14
CA MET A 116 -7.20 -10.65 -13.01
C MET A 116 -8.25 -10.61 -14.13
N ASP A 117 -8.75 -9.43 -14.49
CA ASP A 117 -9.71 -9.26 -15.59
C ASP A 117 -9.12 -9.72 -16.94
N GLU A 118 -7.86 -9.35 -17.21
CA GLU A 118 -7.14 -9.80 -18.42
C GLU A 118 -6.92 -11.32 -18.40
N GLN A 119 -6.60 -11.91 -17.24
CA GLN A 119 -6.50 -13.36 -17.12
C GLN A 119 -7.84 -14.06 -17.43
N GLU A 120 -8.95 -13.58 -16.89
CA GLU A 120 -10.28 -14.15 -17.16
C GLU A 120 -10.63 -14.08 -18.65
N MET A 121 -10.37 -12.94 -19.30
CA MET A 121 -10.58 -12.77 -20.73
C MET A 121 -9.69 -13.69 -21.57
N GLY A 122 -8.43 -13.86 -21.17
CA GLY A 122 -7.49 -14.78 -21.80
C GLY A 122 -7.94 -16.24 -21.70
N GLU A 123 -8.40 -16.67 -20.53
CA GLU A 123 -8.92 -18.01 -20.29
C GLU A 123 -10.19 -18.28 -21.11
N GLN A 124 -11.10 -17.30 -21.20
CA GLN A 124 -12.29 -17.40 -22.03
C GLN A 124 -11.94 -17.54 -23.52
N ALA A 125 -11.01 -16.71 -24.02
CA ALA A 125 -10.54 -16.79 -25.39
C ALA A 125 -9.85 -18.13 -25.70
N ALA A 126 -9.08 -18.68 -24.74
CA ALA A 126 -8.46 -19.99 -24.89
C ALA A 126 -9.51 -21.11 -24.96
N ALA A 127 -10.57 -21.02 -24.16
CA ALA A 127 -11.70 -21.97 -24.20
C ALA A 127 -12.45 -21.91 -25.54
N ASP A 128 -12.72 -20.70 -26.05
CA ASP A 128 -13.35 -20.50 -27.37
C ASP A 128 -12.46 -21.03 -28.50
N ALA A 129 -11.13 -20.79 -28.43
CA ALA A 129 -10.18 -21.33 -29.39
C ALA A 129 -10.24 -22.86 -29.46
N ALA A 130 -10.32 -23.53 -28.31
CA ALA A 130 -10.45 -24.98 -28.22
C ALA A 130 -11.77 -25.48 -28.82
N ASP A 131 -12.91 -24.84 -28.53
CA ASP A 131 -14.21 -25.21 -29.11
C ASP A 131 -14.25 -25.02 -30.64
N TYR A 132 -13.66 -23.95 -31.16
CA TYR A 132 -13.56 -23.76 -32.61
C TYR A 132 -12.62 -24.77 -33.27
N ALA A 133 -11.52 -25.15 -32.62
CA ALA A 133 -10.62 -26.19 -33.11
C ALA A 133 -11.34 -27.55 -33.18
N ASP A 134 -12.09 -27.92 -32.15
CA ASP A 134 -12.87 -29.16 -32.11
C ASP A 134 -13.97 -29.22 -33.19
N ARG A 135 -14.49 -28.06 -33.60
CA ARG A 135 -15.43 -27.93 -34.72
C ARG A 135 -14.75 -27.91 -36.09
N GLY A 136 -13.43 -28.02 -36.16
CA GLY A 136 -12.64 -27.98 -37.39
C GLY A 136 -12.56 -26.59 -38.02
N MET A 137 -12.78 -25.52 -37.23
CA MET A 137 -12.71 -24.13 -37.67
C MET A 137 -11.33 -23.54 -37.33
N GLU A 138 -10.27 -24.10 -37.91
CA GLU A 138 -8.87 -23.78 -37.58
C GLU A 138 -8.56 -22.28 -37.64
N GLY A 139 -9.09 -21.54 -38.63
CA GLY A 139 -8.87 -20.10 -38.73
C GLY A 139 -9.56 -19.28 -37.63
N ALA A 140 -10.68 -19.74 -37.08
CA ALA A 140 -11.30 -19.10 -35.92
C ALA A 140 -10.55 -19.45 -34.64
N ALA A 141 -10.13 -20.72 -34.50
CA ALA A 141 -9.31 -21.16 -33.37
C ALA A 141 -7.99 -20.39 -33.27
N GLU A 142 -7.33 -20.12 -34.41
CA GLU A 142 -6.10 -19.34 -34.45
C GLU A 142 -6.31 -17.89 -33.96
N VAL A 143 -7.41 -17.24 -34.36
CA VAL A 143 -7.73 -15.87 -33.93
C VAL A 143 -7.95 -15.83 -32.41
N TYR A 144 -8.79 -16.70 -31.87
CA TYR A 144 -9.06 -16.72 -30.42
C TYR A 144 -7.82 -17.15 -29.62
N GLY A 145 -6.96 -18.02 -30.17
CA GLY A 145 -5.69 -18.38 -29.53
C GLY A 145 -4.68 -17.22 -29.47
N GLN A 146 -4.66 -16.35 -30.49
CA GLN A 146 -3.88 -15.11 -30.45
C GLN A 146 -4.43 -14.15 -29.40
N THR A 147 -5.74 -13.93 -29.37
CA THR A 147 -6.42 -13.10 -28.36
C THR A 147 -6.13 -13.60 -26.94
N ALA A 148 -6.19 -14.92 -26.71
CA ALA A 148 -5.81 -15.50 -25.42
C ALA A 148 -4.37 -15.19 -25.01
N SER A 149 -3.44 -15.20 -25.98
CA SER A 149 -2.02 -14.90 -25.74
C SER A 149 -1.78 -13.41 -25.47
N GLU A 150 -2.53 -12.53 -26.13
CA GLU A 150 -2.48 -11.07 -25.89
C GLU A 150 -2.92 -10.75 -24.46
N HIS A 151 -4.09 -11.26 -24.06
CA HIS A 151 -4.62 -11.08 -22.71
C HIS A 151 -3.70 -11.68 -21.63
N ALA A 152 -3.12 -12.85 -21.86
CA ALA A 152 -2.14 -13.44 -20.93
C ALA A 152 -0.88 -12.57 -20.78
N GLY A 153 -0.48 -11.83 -21.83
CA GLY A 153 0.63 -10.88 -21.76
C GLY A 153 0.27 -9.66 -20.91
N ASN A 154 -0.89 -9.06 -21.19
CA ASN A 154 -1.37 -7.90 -20.43
C ASN A 154 -1.56 -8.22 -18.94
N ALA A 155 -2.11 -9.40 -18.63
CA ALA A 155 -2.29 -9.85 -17.26
C ALA A 155 -0.96 -9.87 -16.48
N VAL A 156 0.12 -10.36 -17.11
CA VAL A 156 1.46 -10.38 -16.52
C VAL A 156 2.04 -8.96 -16.40
N ASP A 157 1.84 -8.10 -17.40
CA ASP A 157 2.35 -6.73 -17.39
C ASP A 157 1.66 -5.88 -16.29
N ASN A 158 0.34 -6.05 -16.10
CA ASN A 158 -0.43 -5.39 -15.04
C ASN A 158 -0.02 -5.93 -13.67
N ALA A 159 0.11 -7.25 -13.51
CA ALA A 159 0.59 -7.86 -12.27
C ALA A 159 2.01 -7.41 -11.90
N ALA A 160 2.88 -7.17 -12.89
CA ALA A 160 4.23 -6.67 -12.65
C ALA A 160 4.29 -5.18 -12.28
N SER A 161 3.26 -4.40 -12.67
CA SER A 161 3.17 -2.98 -12.31
C SER A 161 2.77 -2.81 -10.85
N ALA A 162 1.92 -3.71 -10.33
CA ALA A 162 1.45 -3.70 -8.94
C ALA A 162 2.47 -4.25 -7.93
N ALA A 163 3.68 -4.60 -8.39
CA ALA A 163 4.74 -5.01 -7.48
C ALA A 163 5.25 -3.76 -6.76
N PRO A 164 5.32 -3.76 -5.41
CA PRO A 164 5.70 -2.58 -4.66
C PRO A 164 7.04 -2.04 -5.17
N ASN A 165 7.02 -0.79 -5.59
CA ASN A 165 8.17 -0.11 -6.15
C ASN A 165 9.32 -0.12 -5.12
N GLU A 166 10.58 -0.18 -5.57
CA GLU A 166 11.78 -0.07 -4.72
C GLU A 166 11.83 1.23 -3.88
N TYR A 167 10.85 2.13 -4.02
CA TYR A 167 10.71 3.38 -3.27
C TYR A 167 10.60 3.15 -1.74
N ASN A 168 10.05 2.01 -1.31
CA ASN A 168 9.92 1.68 0.12
C ASN A 168 11.17 1.00 0.72
N ALA A 169 12.23 0.77 -0.08
CA ALA A 169 13.52 0.38 0.49
C ALA A 169 14.34 1.58 1.01
N ASP A 170 13.97 2.82 0.63
CA ASP A 170 14.67 4.05 1.02
C ASP A 170 13.92 4.88 2.08
N HIS A 171 12.73 4.43 2.51
CA HIS A 171 12.03 4.97 3.68
C HIS A 171 12.35 4.21 4.97
N ASP A 172 13.42 3.41 4.98
CA ASP A 172 14.23 3.22 6.18
C ASP A 172 14.70 4.63 6.61
N VAL A 173 13.89 5.30 7.43
CA VAL A 173 14.24 6.52 8.16
C VAL A 173 15.30 6.21 9.24
N ASP A 174 16.07 5.14 9.08
CA ASP A 174 17.40 4.97 9.66
C ASP A 174 18.41 5.76 8.83
N GLY A 175 18.17 7.08 8.77
CA GLY A 175 19.19 8.06 8.47
C GLY A 175 20.14 8.23 9.65
N ASP A 176 20.60 7.14 10.28
CA ASP A 176 21.81 7.18 11.09
C ASP A 176 23.00 7.29 10.14
N GLY A 177 23.19 8.52 9.65
CA GLY A 177 24.37 8.93 8.90
C GLY A 177 25.63 8.67 9.71
N VAL A 178 26.13 7.45 9.68
CA VAL A 178 27.47 7.06 10.11
C VAL A 178 28.04 6.11 9.06
N THR A 179 28.62 6.71 8.03
CA THR A 179 29.64 6.04 7.22
C THR A 179 30.96 6.79 7.36
N ASP A 180 31.87 6.14 8.10
CA ASP A 180 33.35 6.26 8.21
C ASP A 180 34.04 7.65 8.24
#